data_AF-A0A2D8B941-F1
#
_entry.id   AF-A0A2D8B941-F1
#
_cell.length_a   1.000
_cell.length_b   1.000
_cell.length_c   1.000
_cell.angle_alpha   90.00
_cell.angle_beta   90.00
_cell.angle_gamma   90.00
#
_symmetry.space_group_name_H-M   'P 1'
#
loop_
_entity.id
_entity.type
_entity.pdbx_description
1 polymer ?
#
loop_
_entity_poly.entity_id
_entity_poly.type
_entity_poly.pdbx_seq_one_letter_code
_entity_poly.pdbx_strand_id
1 'polypeptide(L)'
;MPIRPSTPQPTAAPTASPFAASPFDDGGRITCAPRPAFFLRAHPLAWEVVDVEGAPVWVPQLSRHELLPGAQGIRTLTRAEQGDPRLAWRAARQQQEGEGFVYLDPTAEIDPRFRPEGIDAATYCYAIPCIDRQRRPGVRFTELWEVPIPTPPGMSQVFRFDHDLANAWRASLVADGLVPQPNPLIMEREIRRARQRLARAQAAAPSAARDVKVATVEAEVERHEAAQVPAEAPAPAPTPRKRRGASQGAS
;
A
#
# COMPACT_ATOMS: atom_id res chain seq x y z
N MET A 1 18.59 32.27 -21.57
CA MET A 1 17.95 30.95 -21.77
C MET A 1 17.40 30.49 -20.42
N PRO A 2 16.09 30.24 -20.27
CA PRO A 2 15.56 29.73 -19.01
C PRO A 2 16.10 28.31 -18.78
N ILE A 3 16.85 28.12 -17.69
CA ILE A 3 17.32 26.81 -17.24
C ILE A 3 16.06 26.04 -16.85
N ARG A 4 15.67 25.04 -17.66
CA ARG A 4 14.57 24.14 -17.28
C ARG A 4 15.00 23.39 -16.03
N PRO A 5 14.21 23.39 -14.94
CA PRO A 5 14.49 22.53 -13.81
C PRO A 5 14.45 21.07 -14.27
N SER A 6 15.59 20.39 -14.27
CA SER A 6 15.64 18.94 -14.50
C SER A 6 15.03 18.24 -13.29
N THR A 7 13.88 17.61 -13.47
CA THR A 7 13.34 16.68 -12.49
C THR A 7 14.31 15.51 -12.35
N PRO A 8 14.79 15.17 -11.14
CA PRO A 8 15.65 14.00 -10.95
C PRO A 8 14.91 12.75 -11.41
N GLN A 9 15.55 11.94 -12.25
CA GLN A 9 14.94 10.71 -12.74
C GLN A 9 14.85 9.70 -11.59
N PRO A 10 13.65 9.15 -11.30
CA PRO A 10 13.52 8.08 -10.34
C PRO A 10 14.21 6.83 -10.89
N THR A 11 14.92 6.11 -10.02
CA THR A 11 15.49 4.81 -10.36
C THR A 11 14.81 3.77 -9.48
N ALA A 12 14.51 2.60 -10.04
CA ALA A 12 14.02 1.48 -9.26
C ALA A 12 14.98 1.24 -8.09
N ALA A 13 14.48 1.39 -6.86
CA ALA A 13 15.28 1.07 -5.69
C ALA A 13 15.47 -0.45 -5.65
N PRO A 14 16.63 -0.95 -5.17
CA PRO A 14 16.73 -2.31 -4.70
C PRO A 14 15.92 -2.44 -3.41
N THR A 15 14.59 -2.48 -3.53
CA THR A 15 13.73 -2.96 -2.46
C THR A 15 13.83 -4.46 -2.53
N ALA A 16 14.63 -5.06 -1.64
CA ALA A 16 14.70 -6.52 -1.55
C ALA A 16 13.29 -7.03 -1.23
N SER A 17 12.76 -7.92 -2.07
CA SER A 17 11.51 -8.60 -1.74
C SER A 17 11.70 -9.29 -0.39
N PRO A 18 10.81 -9.07 0.60
CA PRO A 18 10.85 -9.85 1.84
C PRO A 18 10.61 -11.34 1.56
N PHE A 19 10.13 -11.68 0.36
CA PHE A 19 9.97 -13.04 -0.12
C PHE A 19 11.24 -13.56 -0.80
N ALA A 20 12.14 -12.72 -1.29
CA ALA A 20 13.35 -13.14 -2.03
C ALA A 20 14.65 -13.11 -1.21
N ALA A 21 14.80 -12.23 -0.22
CA ALA A 21 16.05 -12.12 0.56
C ALA A 21 15.89 -11.66 2.01
N SER A 22 16.94 -11.89 2.80
CA SER A 22 17.13 -11.47 4.20
C SER A 22 17.17 -9.96 4.37
N PRO A 23 16.53 -9.36 5.40
CA PRO A 23 16.88 -8.00 5.84
C PRO A 23 18.22 -7.94 6.60
N PHE A 24 18.91 -9.07 6.77
CA PHE A 24 20.21 -9.19 7.44
C PHE A 24 21.33 -9.53 6.45
N ASP A 25 22.51 -8.96 6.63
CA ASP A 25 23.72 -9.36 5.90
C ASP A 25 24.28 -10.71 6.38
N ASP A 26 25.26 -11.23 5.64
CA ASP A 26 25.99 -12.47 5.94
C ASP A 26 26.72 -12.45 7.31
N GLY A 27 26.83 -11.27 7.94
CA GLY A 27 27.36 -11.09 9.29
C GLY A 27 26.31 -11.13 10.40
N GLY A 28 25.04 -11.39 10.07
CA GLY A 28 23.93 -11.36 11.01
C GLY A 28 23.60 -9.94 11.50
N ARG A 29 24.13 -8.90 10.85
CA ARG A 29 23.76 -7.51 11.11
C ARG A 29 22.57 -7.17 10.24
N ILE A 30 21.68 -6.33 10.76
CA ILE A 30 20.63 -5.76 9.92
C ILE A 30 21.33 -4.92 8.87
N THR A 31 21.26 -5.32 7.60
CA THR A 31 21.51 -4.40 6.49
C THR A 31 20.44 -3.35 6.58
N CYS A 32 20.74 -2.26 7.25
CA CYS A 32 19.93 -1.05 7.17
C CYS A 32 20.13 -0.50 5.75
N ALA A 33 19.42 -1.10 4.79
CA ALA A 33 18.79 -0.26 3.79
C ALA A 33 18.11 0.89 4.55
N PRO A 34 18.13 2.12 4.03
CA PRO A 34 17.63 3.30 4.74
C PRO A 34 16.16 3.18 5.20
N ARG A 35 15.43 2.12 4.82
CA ARG A 35 14.20 1.65 5.47
C ARG A 35 14.27 0.14 5.76
N PRO A 36 13.74 -0.34 6.90
CA PRO A 36 13.61 -1.78 7.16
C PRO A 36 12.71 -2.43 6.10
N ALA A 37 12.96 -3.71 5.79
CA ALA A 37 12.04 -4.50 4.99
C ALA A 37 10.67 -4.52 5.65
N PHE A 38 9.60 -4.59 4.86
CA PHE A 38 8.24 -4.56 5.36
C PHE A 38 7.32 -5.37 4.47
N PHE A 39 6.15 -5.73 4.98
CA PHE A 39 5.02 -6.13 4.17
C PHE A 39 3.97 -5.02 4.15
N LEU A 40 3.14 -5.01 3.12
CA LEU A 40 1.85 -4.34 3.20
C LEU A 40 0.83 -5.35 3.73
N ARG A 41 -0.03 -4.91 4.62
CA ARG A 41 -1.11 -5.75 5.12
C ARG A 41 -2.45 -5.01 5.12
N ALA A 42 -3.49 -5.72 4.72
CA ALA A 42 -4.88 -5.31 4.88
C ALA A 42 -5.46 -6.02 6.11
N HIS A 43 -6.06 -5.26 7.01
CA HIS A 43 -6.77 -5.83 8.16
C HIS A 43 -8.23 -6.10 7.77
N PRO A 44 -8.82 -7.27 8.10
CA PRO A 44 -10.15 -7.67 7.60
C PRO A 44 -11.28 -6.71 8.05
N LEU A 45 -11.10 -6.07 9.20
CA LEU A 45 -12.04 -5.08 9.75
C LEU A 45 -11.71 -3.61 9.44
N ALA A 46 -10.63 -3.32 8.68
CA ALA A 46 -10.18 -1.96 8.41
C ALA A 46 -10.45 -1.58 6.95
N TRP A 47 -11.56 -0.88 6.77
CA TRP A 47 -12.08 -0.44 5.48
C TRP A 47 -12.41 1.04 5.54
N GLU A 48 -12.30 1.71 4.42
CA GLU A 48 -12.71 3.10 4.26
C GLU A 48 -13.40 3.32 2.93
N VAL A 49 -14.14 4.43 2.86
CA VAL A 49 -14.79 4.90 1.64
C VAL A 49 -13.96 6.01 1.04
N VAL A 50 -13.54 5.81 -0.20
CA VAL A 50 -12.77 6.81 -0.97
C VAL A 50 -13.40 7.01 -2.34
N ASP A 51 -13.06 8.13 -2.98
CA ASP A 51 -13.50 8.38 -4.35
C ASP A 51 -12.56 7.66 -5.33
N VAL A 52 -13.15 6.88 -6.24
CA VAL A 52 -12.48 6.22 -7.36
C VAL A 52 -13.28 6.57 -8.61
N GLU A 53 -12.65 7.28 -9.54
CA GLU A 53 -13.29 7.72 -10.80
C GLU A 53 -14.61 8.50 -10.59
N GLY A 54 -14.70 9.26 -9.49
CA GLY A 54 -15.87 10.07 -9.13
C GLY A 54 -17.00 9.30 -8.44
N ALA A 55 -16.83 8.01 -8.15
CA ALA A 55 -17.75 7.21 -7.36
C ALA A 55 -17.19 6.87 -5.98
N PRO A 56 -18.01 6.87 -4.91
CA PRO A 56 -17.58 6.39 -3.61
C PRO A 56 -17.43 4.86 -3.66
N VAL A 57 -16.28 4.35 -3.22
CA VAL A 57 -15.92 2.93 -3.26
C VAL A 57 -15.31 2.50 -1.94
N TRP A 58 -15.70 1.31 -1.47
CA TRP A 58 -15.08 0.65 -0.32
C TRP A 58 -13.72 0.07 -0.70
N VAL A 59 -12.67 0.52 -0.02
CA VAL A 59 -11.30 0.04 -0.22
C VAL A 59 -10.67 -0.40 1.11
N PRO A 60 -9.74 -1.37 1.08
CA PRO A 60 -9.04 -1.78 2.29
C PRO A 60 -8.08 -0.69 2.75
N GLN A 61 -7.99 -0.52 4.07
CA GLN A 61 -6.90 0.24 4.67
C GLN A 61 -5.65 -0.63 4.68
N LEU A 62 -4.59 -0.14 4.03
CA LEU A 62 -3.30 -0.80 3.99
C LEU A 62 -2.37 -0.19 5.04
N SER A 63 -1.63 -1.06 5.75
CA SER A 63 -0.62 -0.64 6.72
C SER A 63 0.70 -1.36 6.46
N ARG A 64 1.80 -0.73 6.87
CA ARG A 64 3.13 -1.33 6.81
C ARG A 64 3.33 -2.22 8.04
N HIS A 65 3.78 -3.45 7.81
CA HIS A 65 4.30 -4.34 8.84
C HIS A 65 5.81 -4.41 8.67
N GLU A 66 6.55 -3.61 9.45
CA GLU A 66 8.00 -3.56 9.40
C GLU A 66 8.64 -4.81 10.02
N LEU A 67 9.63 -5.36 9.33
CA LEU A 67 10.32 -6.59 9.70
C LEU A 67 11.49 -6.32 10.65
N LEU A 68 11.16 -5.81 11.84
CA LEU A 68 12.14 -5.48 12.88
C LEU A 68 12.15 -6.56 13.99
N PRO A 69 13.31 -7.16 14.30
CA PRO A 69 13.43 -8.06 15.44
C PRO A 69 12.92 -7.44 16.75
N GLY A 70 12.10 -8.18 17.49
CA GLY A 70 11.49 -7.73 18.73
C GLY A 70 10.23 -6.85 18.55
N ALA A 71 9.89 -6.45 17.33
CA ALA A 71 8.67 -5.72 17.03
C ALA A 71 7.58 -6.65 16.48
N GLN A 72 6.31 -6.38 16.80
CA GLN A 72 5.14 -7.01 16.16
C GLN A 72 5.17 -8.57 16.12
N GLY A 73 5.75 -9.20 17.15
CA GLY A 73 5.84 -10.66 17.26
C GLY A 73 7.00 -11.29 16.48
N ILE A 74 7.85 -10.47 15.84
CA ILE A 74 9.04 -10.94 15.11
C ILE A 74 10.12 -11.30 16.12
N ARG A 75 10.58 -12.55 16.08
CA ARG A 75 11.59 -13.02 17.04
C ARG A 75 13.00 -12.61 16.62
N THR A 76 13.86 -12.42 17.61
CA THR A 76 15.30 -12.32 17.39
C THR A 76 15.85 -13.71 17.07
N LEU A 77 16.58 -13.84 15.97
CA LEU A 77 17.19 -15.10 15.57
C LEU A 77 18.40 -15.43 16.44
N THR A 78 18.56 -16.71 16.76
CA THR A 78 19.81 -17.19 17.37
C THR A 78 20.93 -17.20 16.33
N ARG A 79 22.20 -17.25 16.78
CA ARG A 79 23.37 -17.29 15.90
C ARG A 79 23.32 -18.43 14.88
N ALA A 80 22.75 -19.59 15.25
CA ALA A 80 22.62 -20.74 14.37
C ALA A 80 21.55 -20.57 13.29
N GLU A 81 20.56 -19.69 13.52
CA GLU A 81 19.41 -19.47 12.63
C GLU A 81 19.61 -18.27 11.69
N GLN A 82 20.71 -17.52 11.82
CA GLN A 82 20.99 -16.32 11.02
C GLN A 82 21.06 -16.60 9.51
N GLY A 83 21.32 -17.85 9.10
CA GLY A 83 21.31 -18.26 7.69
C GLY A 83 19.93 -18.35 7.05
N ASP A 84 18.83 -18.40 7.82
CA ASP A 84 17.46 -18.29 7.30
C ASP A 84 16.67 -17.19 8.03
N PRO A 85 16.69 -15.96 7.51
CA PRO A 85 16.04 -14.80 8.10
C PRO A 85 14.52 -14.91 8.15
N ARG A 86 13.92 -15.75 7.29
CA ARG A 86 12.47 -15.89 7.20
C ARG A 86 11.91 -16.51 8.48
N LEU A 87 12.72 -17.29 9.17
CA LEU A 87 12.39 -17.87 10.46
C LEU A 87 12.08 -16.82 11.54
N ALA A 88 12.53 -15.57 11.37
CA ALA A 88 12.29 -14.48 12.32
C ALA A 88 10.81 -14.04 12.33
N TRP A 89 10.22 -13.95 11.14
CA TRP A 89 8.89 -13.35 10.96
C TRP A 89 7.84 -14.35 10.47
N ARG A 90 8.21 -15.57 10.08
CA ARG A 90 7.28 -16.60 9.60
C ARG A 90 6.16 -16.90 10.59
N ALA A 91 6.49 -17.07 11.87
CA ALA A 91 5.49 -17.35 12.90
C ALA A 91 4.55 -16.15 13.12
N ALA A 92 5.11 -14.94 13.18
CA ALA A 92 4.34 -13.70 13.30
C ALA A 92 3.37 -13.53 12.11
N ARG A 93 3.86 -13.77 10.89
CA ARG A 93 3.03 -13.74 9.68
C ARG A 93 1.92 -14.79 9.73
N GLN A 94 2.24 -16.04 10.04
CA GLN A 94 1.25 -17.11 10.12
C GLN A 94 0.17 -16.82 11.17
N GLN A 95 0.56 -16.28 12.33
CA GLN A 95 -0.38 -15.86 13.36
C GLN A 95 -1.32 -14.77 12.84
N GLN A 96 -0.78 -13.74 12.20
CA GLN A 96 -1.55 -12.63 11.66
C GLN A 96 -2.45 -13.05 10.50
N GLU A 97 -1.99 -13.93 9.61
CA GLU A 97 -2.84 -14.55 8.58
C GLU A 97 -3.99 -15.35 9.23
N GLY A 98 -3.74 -16.04 10.36
CA GLY A 98 -4.78 -16.69 11.16
C GLY A 98 -5.80 -15.73 11.80
N GLU A 99 -5.41 -14.48 12.06
CA GLU A 99 -6.30 -13.38 12.47
C GLU A 99 -7.05 -12.74 11.28
N GLY A 100 -6.80 -13.24 10.05
CA GLY A 100 -7.46 -12.81 8.82
C GLY A 100 -6.77 -11.65 8.10
N PHE A 101 -5.54 -11.28 8.49
CA PHE A 101 -4.76 -10.31 7.74
C PHE A 101 -4.34 -10.86 6.39
N VAL A 102 -4.40 -10.00 5.37
CA VAL A 102 -3.90 -10.31 4.03
C VAL A 102 -2.58 -9.59 3.82
N TYR A 103 -1.53 -10.33 3.48
CA TYR A 103 -0.20 -9.80 3.21
C TYR A 103 0.01 -9.62 1.71
N LEU A 104 0.45 -8.43 1.32
CA LEU A 104 0.79 -8.06 -0.04
C LEU A 104 2.30 -7.84 -0.13
N ASP A 105 2.91 -8.32 -1.21
CA ASP A 105 4.32 -8.10 -1.48
C ASP A 105 4.56 -6.67 -1.99
N PRO A 106 5.28 -5.81 -1.26
CA PRO A 106 5.59 -4.46 -1.73
C PRO A 106 6.52 -4.43 -2.95
N THR A 107 7.11 -5.57 -3.30
CA THR A 107 7.97 -5.72 -4.48
C THR A 107 7.31 -6.45 -5.63
N ALA A 108 6.08 -6.94 -5.44
CA ALA A 108 5.29 -7.41 -6.56
C ALA A 108 5.11 -6.28 -7.56
N GLU A 109 5.10 -6.65 -8.83
CA GLU A 109 4.89 -5.69 -9.90
C GLU A 109 3.49 -5.08 -9.76
N ILE A 110 3.43 -3.76 -9.58
CA ILE A 110 2.18 -3.00 -9.57
C ILE A 110 1.76 -2.80 -11.02
N ASP A 111 0.50 -3.08 -11.37
CA ASP A 111 0.00 -2.90 -12.73
C ASP A 111 0.36 -1.49 -13.26
N PRO A 112 0.97 -1.38 -14.46
CA PRO A 112 1.36 -0.11 -15.05
C PRO A 112 0.26 0.96 -15.07
N ARG A 113 -1.02 0.56 -15.12
CA ARG A 113 -2.18 1.47 -15.10
C ARG A 113 -2.30 2.28 -13.82
N PHE A 114 -1.73 1.81 -12.71
CA PHE A 114 -1.78 2.50 -11.41
C PHE A 114 -0.48 3.20 -11.02
N ARG A 115 0.48 3.27 -11.95
CA ARG A 115 1.76 3.95 -11.73
C ARG A 115 1.64 5.42 -12.13
N PRO A 116 2.12 6.37 -11.31
CA PRO A 116 2.13 7.77 -11.71
C PRO A 116 3.04 8.00 -12.93
N GLU A 117 2.65 8.94 -13.78
CA GLU A 117 3.39 9.27 -14.99
C GLU A 117 4.82 9.73 -14.67
N GLY A 118 5.80 9.24 -15.44
CA GLY A 118 7.21 9.58 -15.27
C GLY A 118 7.93 8.84 -14.13
N ILE A 119 7.23 7.96 -13.40
CA ILE A 119 7.84 7.09 -12.40
C ILE A 119 8.05 5.70 -13.00
N ASP A 120 9.30 5.38 -13.36
CA ASP A 120 9.71 4.05 -13.82
C ASP A 120 10.01 3.11 -12.63
N ALA A 121 9.06 3.04 -11.70
CA ALA A 121 9.12 2.12 -10.57
C ALA A 121 8.02 1.09 -10.71
N ALA A 122 8.42 -0.17 -10.91
CA ALA A 122 7.50 -1.30 -10.94
C ALA A 122 7.01 -1.72 -9.54
N THR A 123 7.60 -1.18 -8.47
CA THR A 123 7.41 -1.62 -7.09
C THR A 123 6.85 -0.51 -6.20
N TYR A 124 6.37 -0.88 -5.02
CA TYR A 124 5.70 0.04 -4.08
C TYR A 124 6.63 1.15 -3.55
N CYS A 125 7.94 0.95 -3.54
CA CYS A 125 8.91 1.93 -3.07
C CYS A 125 10.02 2.12 -4.09
N TYR A 126 10.41 3.37 -4.30
CA TYR A 126 11.50 3.72 -5.21
C TYR A 126 12.42 4.78 -4.62
N ALA A 127 13.58 4.93 -5.25
CA ALA A 127 14.65 5.81 -4.80
C ALA A 127 14.68 7.05 -5.70
N ILE A 128 14.70 8.23 -5.08
CA ILE A 128 14.92 9.50 -5.78
C ILE A 128 16.16 10.18 -5.21
N PRO A 129 17.11 10.61 -6.07
CA PRO A 129 18.17 11.52 -5.68
C PRO A 129 17.57 12.82 -5.10
N CYS A 130 17.99 13.21 -3.91
CA CYS A 130 17.51 14.43 -3.26
C CYS A 130 18.63 15.16 -2.53
N ILE A 131 18.40 16.44 -2.23
CA ILE A 131 19.22 17.21 -1.31
C ILE A 131 18.60 17.08 0.09
N ASP A 132 19.39 16.62 1.06
CA ASP A 132 18.94 16.49 2.44
C ASP A 132 18.81 17.85 3.16
N ARG A 133 18.33 17.85 4.41
CA ARG A 133 18.22 19.07 5.23
C ARG A 133 19.56 19.77 5.49
N GLN A 134 20.69 19.07 5.35
CA GLN A 134 22.05 19.58 5.50
C GLN A 134 22.67 20.05 4.16
N ARG A 135 21.86 20.11 3.09
CA ARG A 135 22.29 20.46 1.74
C ARG A 135 23.29 19.48 1.12
N ARG A 136 23.29 18.22 1.56
CA ARG A 136 24.12 17.15 1.01
C ARG A 136 23.33 16.34 -0.01
N PRO A 137 23.97 15.93 -1.13
CA PRO A 137 23.38 14.95 -2.02
C PRO A 137 23.12 13.64 -1.28
N GLY A 138 21.94 13.06 -1.48
CA GLY A 138 21.53 11.80 -0.89
C GLY A 138 20.44 11.13 -1.71
N VAL A 139 19.87 10.07 -1.15
CA VAL A 139 18.76 9.34 -1.75
C VAL A 139 17.62 9.30 -0.74
N ARG A 140 16.42 9.66 -1.19
CA ARG A 140 15.19 9.46 -0.44
C ARG A 140 14.45 8.25 -1.02
N PHE A 141 14.02 7.37 -0.13
CA PHE A 141 13.15 6.25 -0.46
C PHE A 141 11.72 6.70 -0.18
N THR A 142 10.87 6.57 -1.18
CA THR A 142 9.54 7.15 -1.20
C THR A 142 8.55 6.12 -1.73
N GLU A 143 7.29 6.23 -1.35
CA GLU A 143 6.23 5.31 -1.81
C GLU A 143 5.80 5.67 -3.24
N LEU A 144 5.28 4.70 -4.00
CA LEU A 144 4.99 4.85 -5.43
C LEU A 144 4.16 6.09 -5.75
N TRP A 145 3.13 6.37 -4.94
CA TRP A 145 2.24 7.52 -5.15
C TRP A 145 2.73 8.82 -4.51
N GLU A 146 3.89 8.84 -3.84
CA GLU A 146 4.56 10.09 -3.47
C GLU A 146 5.27 10.65 -4.70
N VAL A 147 4.60 11.51 -5.47
CA VAL A 147 5.11 12.09 -6.72
C VAL A 147 5.94 13.34 -6.42
N PRO A 148 7.18 13.46 -6.94
CA PRO A 148 8.00 14.64 -6.75
C PRO A 148 7.40 15.85 -7.47
N ILE A 149 7.30 16.97 -6.78
CA ILE A 149 6.94 18.26 -7.38
C ILE A 149 8.22 18.91 -7.91
N PRO A 150 8.23 19.50 -9.13
CA PRO A 150 9.36 20.28 -9.60
C PRO A 150 9.74 21.37 -8.58
N THR A 151 10.97 21.34 -8.09
CA THR A 151 11.48 22.32 -7.12
C THR A 151 12.67 23.09 -7.73
N PRO A 152 12.87 24.37 -7.34
CA PRO A 152 14.04 25.12 -7.78
C PRO A 152 15.36 24.48 -7.34
N PRO A 153 16.46 24.67 -8.09
CA PRO A 153 17.78 24.16 -7.70
C PRO A 153 18.19 24.63 -6.29
N GLY A 154 18.71 23.70 -5.48
CA GLY A 154 19.17 23.97 -4.11
C GLY A 154 18.08 23.97 -3.03
N MET A 155 16.81 23.77 -3.40
CA MET A 155 15.73 23.54 -2.45
C MET A 155 15.58 22.05 -2.13
N SER A 156 15.01 21.75 -0.96
CA SER A 156 14.62 20.38 -0.59
C SER A 156 13.51 19.90 -1.51
N GLN A 157 13.60 18.64 -1.96
CA GLN A 157 12.59 18.01 -2.80
C GLN A 157 11.25 17.93 -2.04
N VAL A 158 10.18 18.45 -2.66
CA VAL A 158 8.80 18.38 -2.15
C VAL A 158 8.04 17.28 -2.90
N PHE A 159 7.09 16.65 -2.21
CA PHE A 159 6.30 15.54 -2.73
C PHE A 159 4.81 15.84 -2.54
N ARG A 160 4.00 15.35 -3.48
CA ARG A 160 2.54 15.29 -3.38
C ARG A 160 2.13 13.83 -3.42
N PHE A 161 1.18 13.43 -2.59
CA PHE A 161 0.61 12.10 -2.68
C PHE A 161 -0.50 12.06 -3.73
N ASP A 162 -0.42 11.13 -4.68
CA ASP A 162 -1.43 10.88 -5.70
C ASP A 162 -2.52 9.96 -5.13
N HIS A 163 -3.52 10.58 -4.49
CA HIS A 163 -4.62 9.86 -3.87
C HIS A 163 -5.45 9.09 -4.89
N ASP A 164 -5.65 9.63 -6.09
CA ASP A 164 -6.54 9.03 -7.10
C ASP A 164 -5.96 7.71 -7.60
N LEU A 165 -4.67 7.68 -7.97
CA LEU A 165 -3.99 6.45 -8.38
C LEU A 165 -3.85 5.45 -7.23
N ALA A 166 -3.57 5.92 -6.01
CA ALA A 166 -3.50 5.05 -4.84
C ALA A 166 -4.87 4.41 -4.52
N ASN A 167 -5.96 5.18 -4.63
CA ASN A 167 -7.32 4.69 -4.43
C ASN A 167 -7.71 3.68 -5.50
N ALA A 168 -7.43 3.99 -6.78
CA ALA A 168 -7.69 3.10 -7.90
C ALA A 168 -6.94 1.76 -7.76
N TRP A 169 -5.66 1.81 -7.37
CA TRP A 169 -4.89 0.60 -7.08
C TRP A 169 -5.50 -0.22 -5.95
N ARG A 170 -5.87 0.40 -4.83
CA ARG A 170 -6.48 -0.31 -3.69
C ARG A 170 -7.83 -0.94 -4.04
N ALA A 171 -8.62 -0.28 -4.87
CA ALA A 171 -9.85 -0.84 -5.41
C ALA A 171 -9.55 -2.05 -6.32
N SER A 172 -8.49 -1.96 -7.15
CA SER A 172 -8.02 -3.08 -7.98
C SER A 172 -7.66 -4.30 -7.13
N LEU A 173 -7.00 -4.12 -5.98
CA LEU A 173 -6.64 -5.25 -5.10
C LEU A 173 -7.88 -6.09 -4.69
N VAL A 174 -9.03 -5.45 -4.53
CA VAL A 174 -10.29 -6.13 -4.22
C VAL A 174 -10.91 -6.74 -5.47
N ALA A 175 -10.94 -5.98 -6.58
CA ALA A 175 -11.48 -6.45 -7.86
C ALA A 175 -10.72 -7.67 -8.41
N ASP A 176 -9.40 -7.71 -8.21
CA ASP A 176 -8.49 -8.77 -8.64
C ASP A 176 -8.50 -9.98 -7.66
N GLY A 177 -9.25 -9.90 -6.55
CA GLY A 177 -9.36 -10.95 -5.55
C GLY A 177 -8.11 -11.12 -4.67
N LEU A 178 -7.14 -10.20 -4.74
CA LEU A 178 -5.95 -10.21 -3.89
C LEU A 178 -6.29 -9.88 -2.44
N VAL A 179 -7.27 -9.00 -2.23
CA VAL A 179 -7.88 -8.70 -0.94
C VAL A 179 -9.36 -9.11 -0.99
N PRO A 180 -9.87 -9.92 -0.05
CA PRO A 180 -11.28 -10.27 -0.01
C PRO A 180 -12.18 -9.04 0.07
N GLN A 181 -13.37 -9.12 -0.50
CA GLN A 181 -14.39 -8.08 -0.37
C GLN A 181 -14.72 -7.81 1.12
N PRO A 182 -15.16 -6.57 1.45
CA PRO A 182 -15.54 -6.23 2.81
C PRO A 182 -16.71 -7.10 3.26
N ASN A 183 -16.64 -7.60 4.49
CA ASN A 183 -17.79 -8.26 5.10
C ASN A 183 -18.93 -7.21 5.26
N PRO A 184 -20.18 -7.49 4.82
CA PRO A 184 -21.30 -6.57 4.93
C PRO A 184 -21.51 -6.00 6.35
N LEU A 185 -21.25 -6.80 7.40
CA LEU A 185 -21.36 -6.35 8.78
C LEU A 185 -20.36 -5.24 9.14
N ILE A 186 -19.20 -5.20 8.48
CA ILE A 186 -18.19 -4.15 8.67
C ILE A 186 -18.65 -2.86 8.00
N MET A 187 -19.19 -2.95 6.78
CA MET A 187 -19.79 -1.80 6.10
C MET A 187 -20.93 -1.19 6.93
N GLU A 188 -21.86 -2.03 7.40
CA GLU A 188 -22.95 -1.60 8.28
C GLU A 188 -22.45 -0.95 9.58
N ARG A 189 -21.37 -1.49 10.16
CA ARG A 189 -20.75 -0.93 11.37
C ARG A 189 -20.20 0.47 11.10
N GLU A 190 -19.49 0.67 9.99
CA GLU A 190 -18.92 1.98 9.64
C GLU A 190 -20.02 3.00 9.26
N ILE A 191 -21.05 2.61 8.50
CA ILE A 191 -22.24 3.46 8.24
C ILE A 191 -22.90 3.87 9.55
N ARG A 192 -23.10 2.92 10.48
CA ARG A 192 -23.67 3.21 11.80
C ARG A 192 -22.81 4.19 12.60
N ARG A 193 -21.48 4.05 12.56
CA ARG A 193 -20.55 4.99 13.21
C ARG A 193 -20.64 6.39 12.59
N ALA A 194 -20.75 6.51 11.27
CA ALA A 194 -20.95 7.78 10.58
C ALA A 194 -22.28 8.44 11.00
N ARG A 195 -23.39 7.69 11.04
CA ARG A 195 -24.69 8.16 11.53
C ARG A 195 -24.64 8.61 13.00
N GLN A 196 -23.90 7.90 13.86
CA GLN A 196 -23.67 8.32 15.25
C GLN A 196 -22.82 9.59 15.36
N ARG A 197 -21.85 9.81 14.45
CA ARG A 197 -21.14 11.10 14.36
C ARG A 197 -22.10 12.22 13.96
N LEU A 198 -23.00 11.98 13.01
CA LEU A 198 -24.00 12.95 12.57
C LEU A 198 -24.94 13.34 13.71
N ALA A 199 -25.52 12.36 14.40
CA ALA A 199 -26.39 12.60 15.55
C ALA A 199 -25.71 13.43 16.65
N ARG A 200 -24.42 13.14 16.94
CA ARG A 200 -23.63 13.93 17.89
C ARG A 200 -23.35 15.36 17.40
N ALA A 201 -23.09 15.55 16.11
CA ALA A 201 -22.91 16.88 15.54
C ALA A 201 -24.22 17.70 15.63
N GLN A 202 -25.36 17.06 15.35
CA GLN A 202 -26.68 17.69 15.44
C GLN A 202 -27.07 18.02 16.89
N ALA A 203 -26.71 17.20 17.88
CA ALA A 203 -27.01 17.47 19.29
C ALA A 203 -26.19 18.63 19.91
N ALA A 204 -25.13 19.11 19.24
CA ALA A 204 -24.35 20.24 19.72
C ALA A 204 -25.15 21.54 19.73
N ALA A 205 -24.72 22.53 20.53
CA ALA A 205 -25.36 23.84 20.59
C ALA A 205 -25.36 24.54 19.22
N PRO A 206 -26.47 25.18 18.81
CA PRO A 206 -26.58 25.88 17.53
C PRO A 206 -25.45 26.91 17.33
N SER A 207 -24.73 26.80 16.21
CA SER A 207 -23.68 27.73 15.81
C SER A 207 -23.33 27.52 14.34
N ALA A 208 -22.80 28.55 13.67
CA ALA A 208 -22.34 28.40 12.29
C ALA A 208 -21.27 27.29 12.13
N ALA A 209 -20.38 27.13 13.11
CA ALA A 209 -19.39 26.06 13.12
C ALA A 209 -20.03 24.66 13.25
N ARG A 210 -21.11 24.53 14.03
CA ARG A 210 -21.90 23.29 14.09
C ARG A 210 -22.51 23.00 12.73
N ASP A 211 -23.11 23.97 12.07
CA ASP A 211 -23.83 23.73 10.81
C ASP A 211 -22.86 23.26 9.70
N VAL A 212 -21.66 23.85 9.61
CA VAL A 212 -20.58 23.38 8.72
C VAL A 212 -20.16 21.94 9.06
N LYS A 213 -20.06 21.61 10.35
CA LYS A 213 -19.72 20.26 10.80
C LYS A 213 -20.82 19.25 10.48
N VAL A 214 -22.10 19.61 10.68
CA VAL A 214 -23.25 18.77 10.34
C VAL A 214 -23.24 18.47 8.84
N ALA A 215 -23.11 19.49 7.99
CA ALA A 215 -23.05 19.31 6.54
C ALA A 215 -21.87 18.40 6.10
N THR A 216 -20.69 18.58 6.69
CA THR A 216 -19.53 17.72 6.42
C THR A 216 -19.79 16.26 6.79
N VAL A 217 -20.38 16.00 7.96
CA VAL A 217 -20.65 14.64 8.43
C VAL A 217 -21.84 14.01 7.71
N GLU A 218 -22.83 14.80 7.30
CA GLU A 218 -23.95 14.36 6.47
C GLU A 218 -23.46 13.87 5.11
N ALA A 219 -22.62 14.66 4.43
CA ALA A 219 -21.96 14.23 3.20
C ALA A 219 -21.08 12.98 3.40
N GLU A 220 -20.47 12.81 4.58
CA GLU A 220 -19.75 11.58 4.92
C GLU A 220 -20.69 10.36 5.02
N VAL A 221 -21.86 10.51 5.65
CA VAL A 221 -22.88 9.44 5.74
C VAL A 221 -23.38 9.07 4.36
N GLU A 222 -23.75 10.06 3.54
CA GLU A 222 -24.22 9.84 2.16
C GLU A 222 -23.18 9.10 1.33
N ARG A 223 -21.90 9.48 1.42
CA ARG A 223 -20.81 8.75 0.76
C ARG A 223 -20.72 7.31 1.22
N HIS A 224 -20.84 7.03 2.52
CA HIS A 224 -20.78 5.65 3.02
C HIS A 224 -21.98 4.80 2.56
N GLU A 225 -23.16 5.40 2.45
CA GLU A 225 -24.37 4.72 2.00
C GLU A 225 -24.39 4.49 0.49
N ALA A 226 -23.83 5.41 -0.29
CA ALA A 226 -23.70 5.29 -1.74
C ALA A 226 -22.49 4.45 -2.18
N ALA A 227 -21.57 4.13 -1.25
CA ALA A 227 -20.32 3.47 -1.57
C ALA A 227 -20.51 2.05 -2.12
N GLN A 228 -19.87 1.78 -3.25
CA GLN A 228 -19.91 0.49 -3.93
C GLN A 228 -18.74 -0.39 -3.51
N VAL A 229 -18.91 -1.72 -3.59
CA VAL A 229 -17.80 -2.65 -3.48
C VAL A 229 -17.20 -2.84 -4.87
N PRO A 230 -15.86 -2.80 -5.04
CA PRO A 230 -15.23 -3.07 -6.32
C PRO A 230 -15.73 -4.39 -6.90
N ALA A 231 -16.23 -4.35 -8.14
CA ALA A 231 -16.70 -5.55 -8.82
C ALA A 231 -15.54 -6.53 -9.00
N GLU A 232 -15.75 -7.80 -8.63
CA GLU A 232 -14.77 -8.85 -8.90
C GLU A 232 -14.61 -9.00 -10.41
N ALA A 233 -13.38 -8.91 -10.91
CA ALA A 233 -13.11 -9.12 -12.31
C ALA A 233 -13.57 -10.54 -12.68
N PRO A 234 -14.35 -10.73 -13.77
CA PRO A 234 -14.79 -12.06 -14.16
C PRO A 234 -13.55 -12.94 -14.36
N ALA A 235 -13.53 -14.11 -13.70
CA ALA A 235 -12.41 -15.02 -13.76
C ALA A 235 -11.99 -15.25 -15.23
N PRO A 236 -10.70 -15.09 -15.58
CA PRO A 236 -10.27 -15.27 -16.95
C PRO A 236 -10.62 -16.68 -17.41
N ALA A 237 -11.22 -16.78 -18.61
CA ALA A 237 -11.62 -18.05 -19.18
C ALA A 237 -10.44 -19.04 -19.12
N PRO A 238 -10.65 -20.30 -18.70
CA PRO A 238 -9.57 -21.26 -18.52
C PRO A 238 -8.83 -21.40 -19.85
N THR A 239 -7.59 -20.91 -19.92
CA THR A 239 -6.77 -21.07 -21.10
C THR A 239 -6.62 -22.56 -21.39
N PRO A 240 -6.95 -23.03 -22.62
CA PRO A 240 -6.91 -24.44 -22.94
C PRO A 240 -5.50 -24.97 -22.68
N ARG A 241 -5.41 -25.88 -21.72
CA ARG A 241 -4.17 -26.52 -21.29
C ARG A 241 -3.55 -27.18 -22.54
N LYS A 242 -2.48 -26.58 -23.07
CA LYS A 242 -1.73 -27.11 -24.22
C LYS A 242 -1.30 -28.53 -23.86
N ARG A 243 -2.00 -29.54 -24.37
CA ARG A 243 -1.66 -30.96 -24.19
C ARG A 243 -0.22 -31.10 -24.65
N ARG A 244 0.68 -31.31 -23.70
CA ARG A 244 2.09 -31.62 -23.97
C ARG A 244 2.07 -32.93 -24.73
N GLY A 245 2.23 -32.86 -26.05
CA GLY A 245 2.30 -34.04 -26.90
C GLY A 245 3.39 -34.95 -26.36
N ALA A 246 3.00 -36.16 -25.97
CA ALA A 246 3.95 -37.23 -25.71
C ALA A 246 4.62 -37.54 -27.05
N SER A 247 5.78 -36.94 -27.30
CA SER A 247 6.73 -37.47 -28.28
C SER A 247 7.26 -38.78 -27.70
N GLN A 248 6.53 -39.86 -27.96
CA GLN A 248 7.07 -41.21 -27.91
C GLN A 248 8.22 -41.24 -28.92
N GLY A 249 9.45 -41.26 -28.41
CA GLY A 249 10.60 -41.68 -29.18
C GLY A 249 10.43 -43.16 -29.48
N ALA A 250 10.09 -43.46 -30.73
CA ALA A 250 10.23 -44.78 -31.30
C ALA A 250 11.46 -44.77 -32.22
N SER A 251 12.27 -45.80 -32.02
CA SER A 251 13.42 -46.24 -32.83
C SER A 251 14.76 -45.57 -32.55
#